data_AF-A0AAV2JFT5-F1
#
_entry.id   AF-A0AAV2JFT5-F1
#
_cell.length_a   1.000
_cell.length_b   1.000
_cell.length_c   1.000
_cell.angle_alpha   90.00
_cell.angle_beta   90.00
_cell.angle_gamma   90.00
#
_symmetry.space_group_name_H-M   'P 1'
#
loop_
_entity.id
_entity.type
_entity.pdbx_description
1 polymer ?
#
loop_
_entity_poly.entity_id
_entity_poly.type
_entity_poly.pdbx_seq_one_letter_code
_entity_poly.pdbx_strand_id
1 'polypeptide(L)'
;MVRTWASCQSVCRQKYQDLAQIENAAENLAAMAAMTEPEAWIGLYRHTWLWSDLSSSRFRNWDYKYLDNTLFDQHCVTMSDRYVWDDNFCTELRSFICQKEAKIRSVINTQLKIETKLNLSDPANREKLLHQLREKVKQENPGADLKVKWSKVPTEQKNPRKTTEKDALGTKSCNL
;
A
#
# COMPACT_ATOMS: atom_id res chain seq x y z
N MET A 1 8.18 -8.93 -25.90
CA MET A 1 7.15 -7.96 -26.38
C MET A 1 7.37 -6.67 -25.61
N VAL A 2 7.63 -5.56 -26.29
CA VAL A 2 7.90 -4.25 -25.65
C VAL A 2 6.78 -3.26 -25.95
N ARG A 3 6.35 -2.49 -24.95
CA ARG A 3 5.30 -1.46 -25.08
C ARG A 3 5.52 -0.32 -24.07
N THR A 4 4.81 0.80 -24.25
CA THR A 4 4.72 1.89 -23.27
C THR A 4 4.09 1.41 -21.97
N TRP A 5 4.38 2.05 -20.83
CA TRP A 5 3.85 1.64 -19.52
C TRP A 5 2.32 1.46 -19.50
N ALA A 6 1.58 2.45 -20.03
CA ALA A 6 0.10 2.41 -20.06
C ALA A 6 -0.43 1.25 -20.93
N SER A 7 0.23 0.96 -22.05
CA SER A 7 -0.12 -0.18 -22.90
C SER A 7 0.19 -1.52 -22.23
N CYS A 8 1.32 -1.64 -21.53
CA CYS A 8 1.64 -2.82 -20.72
C CYS A 8 0.60 -3.04 -19.62
N GLN A 9 0.21 -1.99 -18.92
CA GLN A 9 -0.84 -2.03 -17.90
C GLN A 9 -2.16 -2.53 -18.47
N SER A 10 -2.58 -2.00 -19.62
CA SER A 10 -3.78 -2.47 -20.31
C SER A 10 -3.70 -3.96 -20.65
N VAL A 11 -2.57 -4.43 -21.18
CA VAL A 11 -2.36 -5.85 -21.50
C VAL A 11 -2.44 -6.72 -20.24
N CYS A 12 -1.84 -6.29 -19.13
CA CYS A 12 -1.94 -7.02 -17.88
C CYS A 12 -3.38 -7.07 -17.37
N ARG A 13 -4.11 -5.95 -17.35
CA ARG A 13 -5.52 -5.90 -16.90
C ARG A 13 -6.49 -6.68 -17.78
N GLN A 14 -6.16 -6.91 -19.05
CA GLN A 14 -6.97 -7.74 -19.94
C GLN A 14 -6.86 -9.24 -19.64
N LYS A 15 -5.74 -9.71 -19.07
CA LYS A 15 -5.44 -11.15 -18.88
C LYS A 15 -5.18 -11.57 -17.44
N TYR A 16 -4.85 -10.61 -16.59
CA TYR A 16 -4.36 -10.74 -15.23
C TYR A 16 -4.90 -9.58 -14.38
N GLN A 17 -4.37 -9.38 -13.16
CA GLN A 17 -4.83 -8.31 -12.28
C GLN A 17 -4.32 -6.93 -12.74
N ASP A 18 -3.01 -6.74 -12.78
CA ASP A 18 -2.35 -5.47 -13.13
C ASP A 18 -0.86 -5.72 -13.44
N LEU A 19 -0.07 -4.66 -13.67
CA LEU A 19 1.39 -4.73 -13.59
C LEU A 19 1.86 -5.15 -12.19
N ALA A 20 3.05 -5.76 -12.11
CA ALA A 20 3.59 -6.32 -10.89
C ALA A 20 3.72 -5.30 -9.74
N GLN A 21 3.14 -5.65 -8.58
CA GLN A 21 3.32 -4.92 -7.34
C GLN A 21 4.31 -5.62 -6.43
N ILE A 22 5.31 -4.89 -5.94
CA ILE A 22 6.39 -5.45 -5.14
C ILE A 22 6.34 -4.83 -3.74
N GLU A 23 5.95 -5.63 -2.75
CA GLU A 23 5.73 -5.19 -1.37
C GLU A 23 6.84 -5.64 -0.40
N ASN A 24 7.73 -6.53 -0.84
CA ASN A 24 8.84 -7.03 -0.05
C ASN A 24 9.99 -7.56 -0.92
N ALA A 25 11.12 -7.90 -0.29
CA ALA A 25 12.32 -8.37 -0.97
C ALA A 25 12.16 -9.73 -1.68
N ALA A 26 11.35 -10.63 -1.13
CA ALA A 26 11.10 -11.93 -1.75
C ALA A 26 10.30 -11.79 -3.06
N GLU A 27 9.34 -10.87 -3.09
CA GLU A 27 8.62 -10.53 -4.31
C GLU A 27 9.48 -9.80 -5.32
N ASN A 28 10.39 -8.93 -4.87
CA ASN A 28 11.38 -8.31 -5.75
C ASN A 28 12.23 -9.40 -6.41
N LEU A 29 12.53 -10.45 -5.64
CA LEU A 29 13.31 -11.58 -6.12
C LEU A 29 12.57 -12.40 -7.19
N ALA A 30 11.31 -12.70 -6.90
CA ALA A 30 10.43 -13.39 -7.84
C ALA A 30 10.20 -12.58 -9.13
N ALA A 31 10.07 -11.25 -9.00
CA ALA A 31 9.87 -10.37 -10.15
C ALA A 31 11.09 -10.38 -11.08
N MET A 32 12.31 -10.32 -10.54
CA MET A 32 13.54 -10.42 -11.37
C MET A 32 13.62 -11.76 -12.09
N ALA A 33 13.34 -12.86 -11.38
CA ALA A 33 13.37 -14.19 -11.98
C ALA A 33 12.35 -14.37 -13.12
N ALA A 34 11.31 -13.53 -13.18
CA ALA A 34 10.31 -13.52 -14.24
C ALA A 34 10.67 -12.60 -15.42
N MET A 35 11.75 -11.80 -15.32
CA MET A 35 12.21 -10.94 -16.40
C MET A 35 12.77 -11.76 -17.56
N THR A 36 12.49 -11.30 -18.78
CA THR A 36 13.04 -11.88 -20.02
C THR A 36 13.98 -10.93 -20.75
N GLU A 37 14.05 -9.68 -20.30
CA GLU A 37 14.88 -8.61 -20.84
C GLU A 37 15.57 -7.89 -19.67
N PRO A 38 16.66 -7.14 -19.90
CA PRO A 38 17.43 -6.47 -18.85
C PRO A 38 16.62 -5.49 -18.00
N GLU A 39 15.53 -4.94 -18.54
CA GLU A 39 14.63 -4.03 -17.84
C GLU A 39 13.16 -4.31 -18.18
N ALA A 40 12.30 -4.20 -17.17
CA ALA A 40 10.88 -4.42 -17.30
C ALA A 40 10.05 -3.40 -16.52
N TRP A 41 8.92 -2.96 -17.09
CA TRP A 41 7.93 -2.16 -16.40
C TRP A 41 7.29 -2.94 -15.24
N ILE A 42 7.16 -2.27 -14.11
CA ILE A 42 6.40 -2.71 -12.93
C ILE A 42 5.25 -1.73 -12.64
N GLY A 43 4.37 -2.08 -11.70
CA GLY A 43 3.15 -1.32 -11.43
C GLY A 43 3.35 -0.04 -10.63
N LEU A 44 4.57 0.30 -10.20
CA LEU A 44 4.82 1.52 -9.43
C LEU A 44 4.88 2.74 -10.37
N TYR A 45 4.18 3.82 -10.00
CA TYR A 45 4.17 5.06 -10.77
C TYR A 45 4.03 6.31 -9.88
N ARG A 46 4.32 7.48 -10.45
CA ARG A 46 4.42 8.75 -9.75
C ARG A 46 3.14 9.58 -9.84
N HIS A 47 2.38 9.57 -8.74
CA HIS A 47 1.45 10.63 -8.33
C HIS A 47 1.73 10.99 -6.85
N THR A 48 2.03 9.97 -6.05
CA THR A 48 2.71 10.00 -4.73
C THR A 48 3.51 8.70 -4.50
N TRP A 49 4.13 8.15 -5.55
CA TRP A 49 4.63 6.75 -5.62
C TRP A 49 3.57 5.72 -5.20
N LEU A 50 2.55 5.58 -6.03
CA LEU A 50 1.46 4.61 -5.86
C LEU A 50 1.67 3.43 -6.80
N TRP A 51 1.18 2.27 -6.38
CA TRP A 51 1.01 1.14 -7.28
C TRP A 51 -0.16 1.38 -8.22
N SER A 52 -0.17 0.70 -9.35
CA SER A 52 -1.15 0.85 -10.44
C SER A 52 -2.59 0.58 -10.01
N ASP A 53 -2.80 -0.13 -8.91
CA ASP A 53 -4.09 -0.36 -8.25
C ASP A 53 -4.47 0.73 -7.23
N LEU A 54 -3.73 1.85 -7.21
CA LEU A 54 -3.84 2.96 -6.26
C LEU A 54 -3.39 2.65 -4.83
N SER A 55 -2.81 1.48 -4.59
CA SER A 55 -2.36 1.10 -3.27
C SER A 55 -1.00 1.73 -2.92
N SER A 56 -0.75 1.99 -1.64
CA SER A 56 0.52 2.53 -1.14
C SER A 56 1.31 1.46 -0.38
N SER A 57 2.56 1.20 -0.77
CA SER A 57 3.51 0.41 0.05
C SER A 57 4.60 1.32 0.62
N ARG A 58 5.30 0.89 1.69
CA ARG A 58 6.54 1.52 2.16
C ARG A 58 7.82 0.89 1.59
N PHE A 59 7.72 -0.31 1.01
CA PHE A 59 8.88 -0.99 0.44
C PHE A 59 9.30 -0.30 -0.87
N ARG A 60 10.56 0.07 -0.98
CA ARG A 60 11.15 0.66 -2.18
C ARG A 60 12.55 0.10 -2.37
N ASN A 61 12.85 -0.37 -3.58
CA ASN A 61 14.18 -0.89 -3.93
C ASN A 61 14.87 -0.03 -4.99
N TRP A 62 14.83 1.29 -4.80
CA TRP A 62 15.40 2.26 -5.71
C TRP A 62 16.90 2.08 -5.92
N ASP A 63 17.35 2.31 -7.16
CA ASP A 63 18.73 2.70 -7.40
C ASP A 63 18.88 4.20 -7.11
N TYR A 64 19.33 4.52 -5.89
CA TYR A 64 19.47 5.92 -5.47
C TYR A 64 20.45 6.74 -6.33
N LYS A 65 21.23 6.10 -7.20
CA LYS A 65 22.13 6.80 -8.13
C LYS A 65 21.40 7.38 -9.34
N TYR A 66 20.22 6.86 -9.69
CA TYR A 66 19.50 7.20 -10.93
C TYR A 66 18.11 7.80 -10.70
N LEU A 67 17.72 8.03 -9.44
CA LEU A 67 16.54 8.83 -9.08
C LEU A 67 16.73 10.32 -9.40
N ASP A 68 16.90 10.65 -10.67
CA ASP A 68 17.15 12.01 -11.15
C ASP A 68 15.86 12.74 -11.56
N ASN A 69 14.77 12.01 -11.78
CA ASN A 69 13.50 12.55 -12.27
C ASN A 69 13.73 13.56 -13.40
N THR A 70 14.49 13.14 -14.40
CA THR A 70 14.90 13.96 -15.53
C THR A 70 13.70 14.70 -16.12
N LEU A 71 13.87 16.02 -16.30
CA LEU A 71 12.85 16.95 -16.81
C LEU A 71 11.54 17.00 -16.01
N PHE A 72 11.52 16.45 -14.80
CA PHE A 72 10.32 16.27 -13.99
C PHE A 72 9.24 15.40 -14.63
N ASP A 73 9.60 14.52 -15.56
CA ASP A 73 8.64 13.77 -16.41
C ASP A 73 8.87 12.25 -16.39
N GLN A 74 9.74 11.76 -15.50
CA GLN A 74 9.90 10.33 -15.25
C GLN A 74 8.93 9.90 -14.16
N HIS A 75 7.83 9.30 -14.61
CA HIS A 75 6.70 8.95 -13.75
C HIS A 75 6.43 7.46 -13.66
N CYS A 76 7.13 6.64 -14.43
CA CYS A 76 6.92 5.19 -14.48
C CYS A 76 8.18 4.47 -14.01
N VAL A 77 8.01 3.30 -13.39
CA VAL A 77 9.13 2.59 -12.76
C VAL A 77 9.45 1.31 -13.50
N THR A 78 10.73 1.11 -13.77
CA THR A 78 11.29 -0.16 -14.24
C THR A 78 11.98 -0.88 -13.09
N MET A 79 12.11 -2.20 -13.25
CA MET A 79 13.07 -3.00 -12.50
C MET A 79 14.12 -3.52 -13.48
N SER A 80 15.39 -3.47 -13.05
CA SER A 80 16.53 -3.99 -13.79
C SER A 80 16.95 -5.39 -13.32
N ASP A 81 17.76 -6.06 -14.14
CA ASP A 81 18.44 -7.32 -13.82
C ASP A 81 19.34 -7.25 -12.57
N ARG A 82 19.74 -6.04 -12.15
CA ARG A 82 20.48 -5.75 -10.90
C ARG A 82 19.59 -5.63 -9.66
N TYR A 83 18.33 -6.04 -9.73
CA TYR A 83 17.32 -5.96 -8.65
C TYR A 83 16.79 -4.59 -8.31
N VAL A 84 17.41 -3.53 -8.81
CA VAL A 84 17.09 -2.16 -8.41
C VAL A 84 16.08 -1.54 -9.36
N TRP A 85 15.38 -0.52 -8.84
CA TRP A 85 14.32 0.20 -9.54
C TRP A 85 14.79 1.56 -10.01
N ASP A 86 14.27 2.00 -11.14
CA ASP A 86 14.62 3.29 -11.74
C ASP A 86 13.36 4.00 -12.27
N ASP A 87 13.33 5.33 -12.21
CA ASP A 87 12.26 6.11 -12.81
C ASP A 87 12.57 6.48 -14.26
N ASN A 88 11.59 6.25 -15.14
CA ASN A 88 11.76 6.36 -16.58
C ASN A 88 10.55 7.07 -17.21
N PHE A 89 10.72 7.58 -18.42
CA PHE A 89 9.63 8.19 -19.18
C PHE A 89 8.61 7.11 -19.53
N CYS A 90 7.34 7.32 -19.16
CA CYS A 90 6.27 6.35 -19.36
C CYS A 90 6.04 5.96 -20.84
N THR A 91 6.54 6.78 -21.76
CA THR A 91 6.48 6.62 -23.22
C THR A 91 7.54 5.66 -23.77
N GLU A 92 8.53 5.25 -22.98
CA GLU A 92 9.55 4.30 -23.43
C GLU A 92 8.97 2.89 -23.66
N LEU A 93 9.53 2.18 -24.64
CA LEU A 93 9.12 0.84 -24.99
C LEU A 93 9.95 -0.18 -24.22
N ARG A 94 9.33 -0.91 -23.30
CA ARG A 94 10.02 -1.90 -22.47
C ARG A 94 9.21 -3.17 -22.31
N SER A 95 9.89 -4.25 -21.89
CA SER A 95 9.21 -5.46 -21.43
C SER A 95 8.41 -5.16 -20.15
N PHE A 96 7.59 -6.10 -19.68
CA PHE A 96 6.74 -5.86 -18.53
C PHE A 96 6.39 -7.14 -17.78
N ILE A 97 6.11 -6.99 -16.49
CA ILE A 97 5.73 -8.10 -15.61
C ILE A 97 4.30 -7.88 -15.14
N CYS A 98 3.43 -8.87 -15.33
CA CYS A 98 2.06 -8.83 -14.84
C CYS A 98 1.93 -9.58 -13.50
N GLN A 99 1.05 -9.07 -12.64
CA GLN A 99 0.61 -9.74 -11.44
C GLN A 99 -0.56 -10.67 -11.75
N LYS A 100 -0.38 -11.97 -11.52
CA LYS A 100 -1.42 -12.98 -11.79
C LYS A 100 -2.53 -12.96 -10.74
N GLU A 101 -2.20 -13.06 -9.46
CA GLU A 101 -3.21 -13.05 -8.38
C GLU A 101 -3.39 -11.67 -7.75
N ALA A 102 -4.64 -11.32 -7.43
CA ALA A 102 -4.95 -10.13 -6.65
C ALA A 102 -4.38 -10.24 -5.24
N LYS A 103 -3.60 -9.24 -4.81
CA LYS A 103 -3.21 -9.09 -3.41
C LYS A 103 -4.38 -8.49 -2.65
N ILE A 104 -5.13 -9.35 -1.96
CA ILE A 104 -6.23 -8.90 -1.10
C ILE A 104 -5.60 -8.24 0.13
N ARG A 105 -5.54 -6.90 0.13
CA ARG A 105 -5.26 -6.13 1.35
C ARG A 105 -6.51 -6.12 2.22
N SER A 106 -6.67 -7.13 3.06
CA SER A 106 -7.76 -7.19 4.03
C SER A 106 -7.46 -6.29 5.23
N VAL A 107 -7.96 -5.05 5.19
CA VAL A 107 -8.07 -4.23 6.41
C VAL A 107 -9.36 -4.64 7.12
N ILE A 108 -9.25 -5.55 8.08
CA ILE A 108 -10.39 -5.97 8.90
C ILE A 108 -10.51 -4.99 10.08
N ASN A 109 -11.53 -4.12 10.04
CA ASN A 109 -11.88 -3.27 11.17
C ASN A 109 -12.66 -4.09 12.20
N THR A 110 -11.98 -4.59 13.23
CA THR A 110 -12.59 -5.40 14.28
C THR A 110 -12.74 -4.61 15.57
N GLN A 111 -13.96 -4.50 16.10
CA GLN A 111 -14.20 -4.08 17.49
C GLN A 111 -14.26 -5.30 18.40
N LEU A 112 -13.39 -5.33 19.41
CA LEU A 112 -13.37 -6.35 20.45
C LEU A 112 -13.96 -5.76 21.73
N LYS A 113 -15.07 -6.32 22.20
CA LYS A 113 -15.59 -6.04 23.55
C LYS A 113 -15.03 -7.08 24.51
N ILE A 114 -14.25 -6.64 25.48
CA ILE A 114 -13.59 -7.51 26.46
C ILE A 114 -14.16 -7.18 27.84
N GLU A 115 -14.70 -8.19 28.51
CA GLU A 115 -15.04 -8.10 29.92
C GLU A 115 -13.85 -8.60 30.74
N THR A 116 -13.33 -7.76 31.62
CA THR A 116 -12.19 -8.11 32.47
C THR A 116 -12.38 -7.54 33.87
N LYS A 117 -11.88 -8.29 34.85
CA LYS A 117 -11.79 -7.84 36.25
C LYS A 117 -10.55 -6.98 36.50
N LEU A 118 -9.65 -6.85 35.52
CA LEU A 118 -8.41 -6.09 35.65
C LEU A 118 -8.66 -4.58 35.50
N ASN A 119 -7.90 -3.78 36.25
CA ASN A 119 -7.92 -2.32 36.09
C ASN A 119 -7.11 -1.91 34.85
N LEU A 120 -7.81 -1.60 33.76
CA LEU A 120 -7.19 -1.19 32.50
C LEU A 120 -6.67 0.26 32.48
N SER A 121 -6.84 1.03 33.57
CA SER A 121 -6.15 2.32 33.70
C SER A 121 -4.65 2.12 33.97
N ASP A 122 -4.29 1.00 34.58
CA ASP A 122 -2.90 0.61 34.83
C ASP A 122 -2.18 0.26 33.51
N PRO A 123 -1.06 0.94 33.17
CA PRO A 123 -0.24 0.60 32.01
C PRO A 123 0.23 -0.87 31.98
N ALA A 124 0.54 -1.48 33.13
CA ALA A 124 1.04 -2.85 33.20
C ALA A 124 -0.05 -3.88 32.79
N ASN A 125 -1.28 -3.68 33.27
CA ASN A 125 -2.42 -4.51 32.89
C ASN A 125 -2.73 -4.39 31.40
N ARG A 126 -2.60 -3.17 30.86
CA ARG A 126 -2.75 -2.88 29.44
C ARG A 126 -1.72 -3.61 28.59
N GLU A 127 -0.44 -3.56 28.96
CA GLU A 127 0.60 -4.26 28.18
C GLU A 127 0.44 -5.78 28.28
N LYS A 128 0.10 -6.30 29.47
CA LYS A 128 -0.18 -7.74 29.65
C LYS A 128 -1.31 -8.22 28.73
N LEU A 129 -2.39 -7.44 28.60
CA LEU A 129 -3.49 -7.78 27.70
C LEU A 129 -3.07 -7.75 26.22
N LEU A 130 -2.31 -6.73 25.79
CA LEU A 130 -1.80 -6.67 24.41
C LEU A 130 -0.88 -7.83 24.09
N HIS A 131 -0.02 -8.21 25.04
CA HIS A 131 0.85 -9.37 24.90
C HIS A 131 0.02 -10.64 24.70
N GLN A 132 -0.97 -10.90 25.56
CA GLN A 132 -1.84 -12.07 25.43
C GLN A 132 -2.59 -12.10 24.08
N LEU A 133 -3.08 -10.94 23.61
CA LEU A 133 -3.76 -10.84 22.33
C LEU A 133 -2.82 -11.17 21.16
N ARG A 134 -1.60 -10.60 21.16
CA ARG A 134 -0.59 -10.86 20.12
C ARG A 134 -0.25 -12.35 20.04
N GLU A 135 -0.02 -13.00 21.18
CA GLU A 135 0.32 -14.42 21.23
C GLU A 135 -0.83 -15.31 20.76
N LYS A 136 -2.07 -15.00 21.15
CA LYS A 136 -3.23 -15.78 20.70
C LYS A 136 -3.45 -15.64 19.19
N VAL A 137 -3.28 -14.45 18.63
CA VAL A 137 -3.39 -14.24 17.17
C VAL A 137 -2.29 -14.98 16.42
N LYS A 138 -1.04 -14.98 16.92
CA LYS A 138 0.05 -15.76 16.31
C LYS A 138 -0.21 -17.27 16.38
N GLN A 139 -0.83 -17.75 17.45
CA GLN A 139 -1.18 -19.17 17.59
C GLN A 139 -2.22 -19.59 16.56
N GLU A 140 -3.24 -18.77 16.33
CA GLU A 140 -4.30 -19.04 15.34
C GLU A 140 -3.84 -18.74 13.89
N ASN A 141 -2.91 -17.80 13.71
CA ASN A 141 -2.34 -17.45 12.42
C ASN A 141 -0.82 -17.20 12.52
N PRO A 142 0.00 -18.25 12.31
CA PRO A 142 1.46 -18.19 12.46
C PRO A 142 2.17 -17.15 11.57
N GLY A 143 1.53 -16.68 10.50
CA GLY A 143 2.09 -15.67 9.58
C GLY A 143 1.66 -14.22 9.87
N ALA A 144 0.86 -13.98 10.90
CA ALA A 144 0.32 -12.65 11.18
C ALA A 144 1.32 -11.71 11.88
N ASP A 145 1.64 -10.56 11.27
CA ASP A 145 2.36 -9.44 11.91
C ASP A 145 1.36 -8.40 12.45
N LEU A 146 0.93 -8.56 13.71
CA LEU A 146 -0.07 -7.71 14.33
C LEU A 146 0.54 -6.56 15.14
N LYS A 147 0.35 -5.32 14.68
CA LYS A 147 0.77 -4.09 15.38
C LYS A 147 -0.39 -3.48 16.18
N VAL A 148 -0.52 -3.85 17.45
CA VAL A 148 -1.57 -3.35 18.35
C VAL A 148 -1.08 -2.21 19.24
N LYS A 149 -1.88 -1.15 19.37
CA LYS A 149 -1.68 -0.03 20.31
C LYS A 149 -2.98 0.27 21.06
N TRP A 150 -2.86 0.67 22.33
CA TRP A 150 -3.99 1.21 23.07
C TRP A 150 -4.36 2.61 22.57
N SER A 151 -5.65 2.86 22.39
CA SER A 151 -6.20 4.20 22.21
C SER A 151 -7.32 4.41 23.21
N LYS A 152 -7.40 5.61 23.81
CA LYS A 152 -8.57 6.04 24.57
C LYS A 152 -9.46 6.80 23.60
N VAL A 153 -10.68 6.32 23.40
CA VAL A 153 -11.70 7.11 22.69
C VAL A 153 -12.21 8.15 23.69
N PRO A 154 -12.06 9.46 23.43
CA PRO A 154 -12.66 10.48 24.27
C PRO A 154 -14.18 10.28 24.23
N THR A 155 -14.79 9.96 25.37
CA THR A 155 -16.25 10.03 25.51
C THR A 155 -16.67 11.46 25.25
N GLU A 156 -17.55 11.66 24.27
CA GLU A 156 -18.12 12.96 23.92
C GLU A 156 -18.59 13.69 25.20
N GLN A 157 -17.91 14.77 25.54
CA GLN A 157 -18.50 15.78 26.39
C GLN A 157 -19.63 16.40 25.56
N LYS A 158 -20.89 16.12 25.93
CA LYS A 158 -22.05 16.90 25.46
C LYS A 158 -21.76 18.37 25.78
N ASN A 159 -21.33 19.12 24.78
CA ASN A 159 -21.05 20.54 24.92
C ASN A 159 -22.34 21.31 24.57
N PRO A 160 -23.01 21.96 25.54
CA PRO A 160 -24.25 22.68 25.28
C PRO A 160 -23.93 24.08 24.76
N ARG A 161 -23.48 24.19 23.50
CA ARG A 161 -23.54 25.46 22.76
C ARG A 161 -23.86 25.19 21.29
N LYS A 162 -25.17 25.14 21.00
CA LYS A 162 -25.71 25.59 19.71
C LYS A 162 -25.99 27.08 19.82
N THR A 163 -25.38 27.87 18.95
CA THR A 163 -25.95 29.03 18.24
C THR A 163 -24.96 29.35 17.13
N THR A 164 -25.24 28.83 15.93
CA THR A 164 -25.76 29.57 14.76
C THR A 164 -24.64 30.17 13.92
N GLU A 165 -24.38 29.54 12.78
CA GLU A 165 -24.28 30.27 11.51
C GLU A 165 -24.70 29.29 10.39
N LYS A 166 -25.87 29.57 9.83
CA LYS A 166 -26.30 29.10 8.52
C LYS A 166 -25.71 30.08 7.48
N ASP A 167 -25.53 29.55 6.28
CA ASP A 167 -25.25 30.25 5.02
C ASP A 167 -23.76 30.61 4.85
N ALA A 168 -23.00 30.19 3.85
CA ALA A 168 -23.24 29.69 2.48
C ALA A 168 -21.98 28.85 2.11
N LEU A 169 -21.82 28.04 1.04
CA LEU A 169 -22.32 28.03 -0.32
C LEU A 169 -21.76 26.73 -0.96
N GLY A 170 -22.54 26.05 -1.81
CA GLY A 170 -21.98 25.36 -2.99
C GLY A 170 -21.57 23.89 -2.87
N THR A 171 -22.56 23.00 -2.95
CA THR A 171 -22.44 21.63 -3.45
C THR A 171 -21.74 21.60 -4.82
N LYS A 172 -20.72 20.75 -5.00
CA LYS A 172 -20.35 20.22 -6.31
C LYS A 172 -20.17 18.71 -6.22
N SER A 173 -21.20 17.99 -6.67
CA SER A 173 -21.07 16.63 -7.18
C SER A 173 -20.21 16.63 -8.45
N CYS A 174 -19.31 15.66 -8.57
CA CYS A 174 -18.88 15.18 -9.87
C CYS A 174 -19.48 13.77 -10.05
N ASN A 175 -20.32 13.64 -11.08
CA ASN A 175 -20.75 12.37 -11.65
C ASN A 175 -20.19 12.29 -13.07
N LEU A 176 -19.71 11.08 -13.40
CA LEU A 176 -19.13 10.56 -14.65
C LEU A 176 -17.73 11.08 -15.00
#